data_AF-I3EEI5-F1
#
_entry.id   AF-I3EEI5-F1
#
_cell.length_a   1.000
_cell.length_b   1.000
_cell.length_c   1.000
_cell.angle_alpha   90.00
_cell.angle_beta   90.00
_cell.angle_gamma   90.00
#
_symmetry.space_group_name_H-M   'P 1'
#
loop_
_entity.id
_entity.type
_entity.pdbx_description
1 polymer ?
#
loop_
_entity_poly.entity_id
_entity_poly.type
_entity_poly.pdbx_seq_one_letter_code
_entity_poly.pdbx_strand_id
1 'polypeptide(L)'
;MPSIRKIKQRIQAYKSTVALLNHKIKKLETKVGDMTEILQESIEEGEIRNKTKEKRKRKLDECNNEVKLLDIEEKAKTNMVEALKEIFDTFNIMEQPEIRRIFLKILPYLDNSLKYLILHDIVLFSRDLDKYSTVYSILYSDAIEKDGSEISDVLETIYYYSIAEEAIDGLKSRCISILEKYATRTVFIEERIVPEVFDAVTSIRLYSKVLDWCWTYNEFIRDILYPELKKSESAFAVLVLSAIYAEWNKSLSPHKSLEYVIQILDKVAGVGTGEEITPSMHSLEAQLASALMLRQFRPGASVKWHRKRIDEASDEQKALIESVWKISFF
;
A
#
# COMPACT_ATOMS: atom_id res chain seq x y z
N MET A 1 25.65 -21.72 -16.10
CA MET A 1 25.39 -20.89 -17.30
C MET A 1 24.05 -21.28 -17.91
N PRO A 2 23.14 -20.33 -18.20
CA PRO A 2 21.87 -20.65 -18.88
C PRO A 2 22.16 -21.20 -20.28
N SER A 3 21.51 -22.31 -20.66
CA SER A 3 21.76 -22.91 -21.98
C SER A 3 21.36 -21.93 -23.10
N ILE A 4 22.17 -21.85 -24.16
CA ILE A 4 21.95 -20.99 -25.34
C ILE A 4 20.52 -21.15 -25.89
N ARG A 5 19.93 -22.34 -25.73
CA ARG A 5 18.53 -22.65 -26.09
C ARG A 5 17.51 -21.81 -25.29
N LYS A 6 17.70 -21.63 -23.98
CA LYS A 6 16.82 -20.80 -23.13
C LYS A 6 16.95 -19.31 -23.47
N ILE A 7 18.15 -18.85 -23.82
CA ILE A 7 18.38 -17.46 -24.25
C ILE A 7 17.68 -17.20 -25.59
N LYS A 8 17.81 -18.11 -26.57
CA LYS A 8 17.11 -18.01 -27.86
C LYS A 8 15.58 -18.02 -27.70
N GLN A 9 15.04 -18.85 -26.82
CA GLN A 9 13.60 -18.88 -26.53
C GLN A 9 13.10 -17.57 -25.92
N ARG A 10 13.87 -16.96 -25.01
CA ARG A 10 13.55 -15.65 -24.45
C ARG A 10 13.58 -14.55 -25.51
N ILE A 11 14.62 -14.51 -26.35
CA ILE A 11 14.70 -13.55 -27.46
C ILE A 11 13.51 -13.70 -28.41
N GLN A 12 13.11 -14.94 -28.72
CA GLN A 12 11.94 -15.20 -29.56
C GLN A 12 10.65 -14.68 -28.92
N ALA A 13 10.47 -14.93 -27.61
CA ALA A 13 9.31 -14.44 -26.86
C ALA A 13 9.27 -12.90 -26.83
N TYR A 14 10.40 -12.23 -26.61
CA TYR A 14 10.48 -10.77 -26.65
C TYR A 14 10.12 -10.20 -28.03
N LYS A 15 10.61 -10.82 -29.11
CA LYS A 15 10.25 -10.41 -30.48
C LYS A 15 8.74 -10.51 -30.73
N SER A 16 8.11 -11.59 -30.27
CA SER A 16 6.65 -11.76 -30.39
C SER A 16 5.87 -10.72 -29.58
N THR A 17 6.33 -10.39 -28.37
CA THR A 17 5.70 -9.36 -27.53
C THR A 17 5.83 -7.96 -28.15
N VAL A 18 7.00 -7.63 -28.70
CA VAL A 18 7.22 -6.35 -29.40
C VAL A 18 6.33 -6.23 -30.64
N ALA A 19 6.20 -7.31 -31.42
CA ALA A 19 5.30 -7.32 -32.58
C ALA A 19 3.82 -7.09 -32.17
N LEU A 20 3.38 -7.70 -31.06
CA LEU A 20 2.03 -7.53 -30.53
C LEU A 20 1.79 -6.07 -30.06
N LEU A 21 2.77 -5.47 -29.41
CA LEU A 21 2.72 -4.07 -28.95
C LEU A 21 2.68 -3.11 -30.13
N ASN A 22 3.54 -3.30 -31.14
CA ASN A 22 3.53 -2.46 -32.34
C ASN A 22 2.20 -2.56 -33.11
N HIS A 23 1.59 -3.75 -33.17
CA HIS A 23 0.26 -3.90 -33.75
C HIS A 23 -0.82 -3.18 -32.94
N LYS A 24 -0.74 -3.17 -31.60
CA LYS A 24 -1.66 -2.40 -30.75
C LYS A 24 -1.47 -0.90 -30.92
N ILE A 25 -0.22 -0.42 -30.97
CA ILE A 25 0.11 0.99 -31.23
C ILE A 25 -0.46 1.41 -32.59
N LYS A 26 -0.22 0.64 -33.65
CA LYS A 26 -0.76 0.93 -34.98
C LYS A 26 -2.30 0.99 -35.00
N LYS A 27 -2.97 0.12 -34.24
CA LYS A 27 -4.44 0.16 -34.07
C LYS A 27 -4.94 1.41 -33.33
N LEU A 28 -4.16 1.90 -32.37
CA LEU A 28 -4.46 3.13 -31.63
C LEU A 28 -4.19 4.35 -32.50
N GLU A 29 -3.09 4.36 -33.26
CA GLU A 29 -2.77 5.41 -34.24
C GLU A 29 -3.83 5.51 -35.34
N THR A 30 -4.37 4.40 -35.85
CA THR A 30 -5.51 4.44 -36.79
C THR A 30 -6.80 4.97 -36.13
N LYS A 31 -7.04 4.67 -34.85
CA LYS A 31 -8.20 5.20 -34.12
C LYS A 31 -8.08 6.70 -33.84
N VAL A 32 -6.86 7.18 -33.62
CA VAL A 32 -6.56 8.61 -33.44
C VAL A 32 -6.59 9.34 -34.78
N GLY A 33 -6.10 8.72 -35.86
CA GLY A 33 -6.17 9.23 -37.24
C GLY A 33 -7.60 9.44 -37.71
N ASP A 34 -8.48 8.46 -37.52
CA ASP A 34 -9.92 8.56 -37.87
C ASP A 34 -10.65 9.63 -37.03
N MET A 35 -10.15 9.96 -35.83
CA MET A 35 -10.70 11.05 -35.01
C MET A 35 -10.25 12.44 -35.46
N THR A 36 -9.14 12.53 -36.22
CA THR A 36 -8.59 13.83 -36.64
C THR A 36 -9.19 14.30 -37.97
N GLU A 37 -9.58 13.38 -38.86
CA GLU A 37 -10.30 13.72 -40.12
C GLU A 37 -11.79 14.05 -39.91
N ILE A 38 -12.43 13.55 -38.85
CA ILE A 38 -13.85 13.88 -38.53
C ILE A 38 -13.99 15.30 -37.93
N LEU A 39 -12.90 15.92 -37.48
CA LEU A 39 -12.92 17.23 -36.81
C LEU A 39 -12.74 18.43 -37.76
N GLN A 40 -12.54 18.21 -39.07
CA GLN A 40 -12.31 19.31 -40.04
C GLN A 40 -13.38 19.49 -41.13
N GLU A 41 -14.36 18.60 -41.31
CA GLU A 41 -15.38 18.74 -42.36
C GLU A 41 -16.82 19.01 -41.90
N SER A 42 -17.13 19.07 -40.60
CA SER A 42 -18.53 19.19 -40.14
C SER A 42 -18.94 20.56 -39.56
N ILE A 43 -18.21 21.64 -39.87
CA ILE A 43 -18.58 23.01 -39.43
C ILE A 43 -19.36 23.80 -40.49
N GLU A 44 -19.40 23.37 -41.75
CA GLU A 44 -20.20 24.05 -42.76
C GLU A 44 -21.31 23.15 -43.31
N GLU A 45 -22.52 23.73 -43.28
CA GLU A 45 -23.74 23.27 -43.95
C GLU A 45 -24.60 22.21 -43.24
N GLY A 46 -25.77 22.67 -42.76
CA GLY A 46 -26.92 21.78 -42.67
C GLY A 46 -27.77 21.89 -41.42
N GLU A 47 -28.03 23.11 -40.93
CA GLU A 47 -29.35 23.35 -40.36
C GLU A 47 -30.41 22.87 -41.37
N ILE A 48 -31.32 22.01 -40.91
CA ILE A 48 -32.75 21.90 -41.26
C ILE A 48 -33.15 20.42 -41.34
N ARG A 49 -34.10 20.05 -40.47
CA ARG A 49 -34.90 18.81 -40.45
C ARG A 49 -34.20 17.51 -40.06
N ASN A 50 -34.16 17.26 -38.74
CA ASN A 50 -34.76 16.06 -38.14
C ASN A 50 -35.03 16.23 -36.64
N LYS A 51 -35.70 17.35 -36.28
CA LYS A 51 -36.39 17.49 -34.99
C LYS A 51 -37.66 16.62 -35.01
N THR A 52 -37.65 15.37 -34.50
CA THR A 52 -38.81 14.83 -33.72
C THR A 52 -38.70 13.43 -33.07
N LYS A 53 -37.64 12.61 -33.22
CA LYS A 53 -37.67 11.24 -32.63
C LYS A 53 -36.56 10.82 -31.67
N GLU A 54 -35.46 11.55 -31.52
CA GLU A 54 -34.41 11.20 -30.53
C GLU A 54 -34.53 11.90 -29.17
N LYS A 55 -35.52 12.77 -28.97
CA LYS A 55 -35.78 13.44 -27.68
C LYS A 55 -36.36 12.52 -26.58
N ARG A 56 -36.58 11.22 -26.85
CA ARG A 56 -37.08 10.25 -25.87
C ARG A 56 -36.13 9.11 -25.52
N LYS A 57 -34.94 9.04 -26.14
CA LYS A 57 -33.94 8.00 -25.80
C LYS A 57 -32.64 8.54 -25.21
N ARG A 58 -32.44 9.86 -25.17
CA ARG A 58 -31.30 10.54 -24.52
C ARG A 58 -31.62 11.22 -23.19
N LYS A 59 -32.73 10.85 -22.55
CA LYS A 59 -33.05 11.32 -21.18
C LYS A 59 -32.80 10.28 -20.09
N LEU A 60 -32.23 9.11 -20.42
CA LEU A 60 -31.99 8.04 -19.44
C LEU A 60 -30.51 7.79 -19.08
N ASP A 61 -29.55 8.28 -19.86
CA ASP A 61 -28.12 7.99 -19.60
C ASP A 61 -27.30 9.22 -19.13
N GLU A 62 -27.91 10.40 -19.00
CA GLU A 62 -27.28 11.59 -18.37
C GLU A 62 -27.82 11.88 -16.96
N CYS A 63 -28.67 11.02 -16.41
CA CYS A 63 -29.29 11.21 -15.09
C CYS A 63 -28.64 10.40 -13.95
N ASN A 64 -27.54 9.68 -14.17
CA ASN A 64 -27.04 8.69 -13.21
C ASN A 64 -25.73 9.03 -12.46
N ASN A 65 -25.11 10.20 -12.67
CA ASN A 65 -23.96 10.60 -11.85
C ASN A 65 -24.34 11.54 -10.69
N GLU A 66 -25.36 12.39 -10.84
CA GLU A 66 -25.83 13.22 -9.71
C GLU A 66 -26.58 12.44 -8.63
N VAL A 67 -27.32 11.38 -9.02
CA VAL A 67 -28.07 10.53 -8.09
C VAL A 67 -27.12 9.77 -7.15
N LYS A 68 -25.97 9.26 -7.65
CA LYS A 68 -24.94 8.62 -6.82
C LYS A 68 -24.30 9.58 -5.81
N LEU A 69 -24.11 10.85 -6.17
CA LEU A 69 -23.47 11.86 -5.32
C LEU A 69 -24.35 12.35 -4.16
N LEU A 70 -25.68 12.26 -4.29
CA LEU A 70 -26.61 12.55 -3.20
C LEU A 70 -26.75 11.34 -2.27
N ASP A 71 -26.78 10.13 -2.84
CA ASP A 71 -26.81 8.88 -2.09
C ASP A 71 -25.58 8.71 -1.18
N ILE A 72 -24.38 9.09 -1.65
CA ILE A 72 -23.14 9.03 -0.84
C ILE A 72 -23.22 9.97 0.37
N GLU A 73 -23.84 11.14 0.24
CA GLU A 73 -23.96 12.09 1.35
C GLU A 73 -24.96 11.59 2.40
N GLU A 74 -26.10 11.04 1.99
CA GLU A 74 -27.07 10.42 2.89
C GLU A 74 -26.51 9.17 3.57
N LYS A 75 -25.76 8.35 2.83
CA LYS A 75 -25.01 7.22 3.38
C LYS A 75 -23.96 7.69 4.38
N ALA A 76 -23.18 8.73 4.10
CA ALA A 76 -22.16 9.24 5.01
C ALA A 76 -22.77 9.74 6.35
N LYS A 77 -23.96 10.35 6.31
CA LYS A 77 -24.71 10.76 7.52
C LYS A 77 -25.18 9.59 8.38
N THR A 78 -25.45 8.44 7.76
CA THR A 78 -26.05 7.28 8.41
C THR A 78 -25.00 6.24 8.81
N ASN A 79 -24.02 5.99 7.94
CA ASN A 79 -22.94 5.02 8.09
C ASN A 79 -21.71 5.44 7.23
N MET A 80 -20.78 6.18 7.84
CA MET A 80 -19.56 6.66 7.17
C MET A 80 -18.69 5.53 6.61
N VAL A 81 -18.59 4.40 7.33
CA VAL A 81 -17.72 3.28 6.91
C VAL A 81 -18.22 2.66 5.60
N GLU A 82 -19.53 2.51 5.45
CA GLU A 82 -20.14 1.98 4.24
C GLU A 82 -20.02 2.96 3.06
N ALA A 83 -20.18 4.25 3.32
CA ALA A 83 -19.96 5.29 2.31
C ALA A 83 -18.51 5.31 1.81
N LEU A 84 -17.53 5.26 2.72
CA LEU A 84 -16.11 5.22 2.35
C LEU A 84 -15.76 3.97 1.54
N LYS A 85 -16.33 2.81 1.89
CA LYS A 85 -16.10 1.58 1.13
C LYS A 85 -16.52 1.72 -0.34
N GLU A 86 -17.71 2.26 -0.59
CA GLU A 86 -18.22 2.46 -1.96
C GLU A 86 -17.39 3.49 -2.75
N ILE A 87 -16.93 4.56 -2.07
CA ILE A 87 -16.00 5.53 -2.64
C ILE A 87 -14.70 4.83 -3.04
N PHE A 88 -14.10 4.03 -2.15
CA PHE A 88 -12.84 3.34 -2.42
C PHE A 88 -12.93 2.25 -3.49
N ASP A 89 -14.04 1.52 -3.56
CA ASP A 89 -14.29 0.52 -4.61
C ASP A 89 -14.33 1.14 -6.02
N THR A 90 -14.68 2.43 -6.13
CA THR A 90 -14.77 3.16 -7.39
C THR A 90 -13.65 4.19 -7.59
N PHE A 91 -12.81 4.43 -6.59
CA PHE A 91 -11.84 5.53 -6.54
C PHE A 91 -10.86 5.53 -7.72
N ASN A 92 -10.42 4.35 -8.15
CA ASN A 92 -9.44 4.23 -9.23
C ASN A 92 -10.01 4.60 -10.60
N ILE A 93 -11.32 4.50 -10.80
CA ILE A 93 -11.98 4.86 -12.07
C ILE A 93 -12.61 6.26 -12.04
N MET A 94 -12.74 6.90 -10.86
CA MET A 94 -13.25 8.27 -10.73
C MET A 94 -12.26 9.30 -11.28
N GLU A 95 -12.80 10.35 -11.89
CA GLU A 95 -12.03 11.53 -12.32
C GLU A 95 -11.80 12.51 -11.16
N GLN A 96 -10.72 13.29 -11.21
CA GLN A 96 -10.38 14.25 -10.14
C GLN A 96 -11.50 15.23 -9.78
N PRO A 97 -12.29 15.80 -10.74
CA PRO A 97 -13.39 16.69 -10.39
C PRO A 97 -14.50 15.99 -9.58
N GLU A 98 -14.75 14.71 -9.85
CA GLU A 98 -15.73 13.90 -9.13
C GLU A 98 -15.23 13.58 -7.72
N ILE A 99 -13.97 13.16 -7.59
CA ILE A 99 -13.29 12.97 -6.30
C ILE A 99 -13.39 14.24 -5.46
N ARG A 100 -13.06 15.40 -6.05
CA ARG A 100 -13.11 16.68 -5.35
C ARG A 100 -14.51 17.01 -4.84
N ARG A 101 -15.55 16.78 -5.65
CA ARG A 101 -16.95 16.99 -5.25
C ARG A 101 -17.36 16.07 -4.09
N ILE A 102 -17.02 14.79 -4.16
CA ILE A 102 -17.35 13.81 -3.12
C ILE A 102 -16.69 14.19 -1.79
N PHE A 103 -15.37 14.42 -1.80
CA PHE A 103 -14.62 14.69 -0.58
C PHE A 103 -15.02 16.01 0.08
N LEU A 104 -15.35 17.06 -0.71
CA LEU A 104 -15.91 18.30 -0.17
C LEU A 104 -17.27 18.10 0.52
N LYS A 105 -18.11 17.19 0.00
CA LYS A 105 -19.42 16.90 0.60
C LYS A 105 -19.30 16.11 1.90
N ILE A 106 -18.37 15.17 1.99
CA ILE A 106 -18.22 14.35 3.21
C ILE A 106 -17.36 15.03 4.28
N LEU A 107 -16.50 16.00 3.90
CA LEU A 107 -15.59 16.72 4.81
C LEU A 107 -16.22 17.18 6.14
N PRO A 108 -17.44 17.75 6.18
CA PRO A 108 -18.06 18.22 7.43
C PRO A 108 -18.34 17.10 8.44
N TYR A 109 -18.37 15.84 8.00
CA TYR A 109 -18.65 14.66 8.83
C TYR A 109 -17.40 13.89 9.22
N LEU A 110 -16.21 14.35 8.82
CA LEU A 110 -14.95 13.67 9.08
C LEU A 110 -14.24 14.27 10.30
N ASP A 111 -13.95 13.44 11.29
CA ASP A 111 -12.94 13.75 12.30
C ASP A 111 -11.52 13.51 11.78
N ASN A 112 -10.51 13.87 12.57
CA ASN A 112 -9.11 13.68 12.18
C ASN A 112 -8.75 12.20 11.95
N SER A 113 -9.34 11.28 12.70
CA SER A 113 -9.05 9.84 12.57
C SER A 113 -9.52 9.32 11.22
N LEU A 114 -10.72 9.72 10.79
CA LEU A 114 -11.27 9.38 9.49
C LEU A 114 -10.49 10.04 8.36
N LYS A 115 -10.02 11.28 8.53
CA LYS A 115 -9.14 11.94 7.54
C LYS A 115 -7.83 11.18 7.35
N TYR A 116 -7.19 10.73 8.43
CA TYR A 116 -5.99 9.90 8.35
C TYR A 116 -6.27 8.57 7.65
N LEU A 117 -7.36 7.89 8.01
CA LEU A 117 -7.76 6.65 7.36
C LEU A 117 -7.95 6.83 5.86
N ILE A 118 -8.64 7.89 5.45
CA ILE A 118 -8.88 8.19 4.04
C ILE A 118 -7.56 8.39 3.30
N LEU A 119 -6.68 9.26 3.81
CA LEU A 119 -5.40 9.54 3.14
C LEU A 119 -4.51 8.31 3.07
N HIS A 120 -4.42 7.58 4.18
CA HIS A 120 -3.74 6.30 4.23
C HIS A 120 -4.29 5.36 3.16
N ASP A 121 -5.61 5.19 3.06
CA ASP A 121 -6.25 4.29 2.09
C ASP A 121 -6.07 4.76 0.65
N ILE A 122 -6.03 6.06 0.37
CA ILE A 122 -5.71 6.58 -0.97
C ILE A 122 -4.27 6.23 -1.36
N VAL A 123 -3.31 6.47 -0.47
CA VAL A 123 -1.93 6.01 -0.67
C VAL A 123 -1.94 4.49 -0.82
N LEU A 124 -2.80 3.78 -0.07
CA LEU A 124 -2.79 2.34 -0.07
C LEU A 124 -3.30 1.71 -1.37
N PHE A 125 -4.46 2.15 -1.84
CA PHE A 125 -5.28 1.47 -2.85
C PHE A 125 -5.22 2.13 -4.21
N SER A 126 -5.00 3.45 -4.27
CA SER A 126 -5.00 4.16 -5.54
C SER A 126 -3.63 4.20 -6.20
N ARG A 127 -2.56 4.30 -5.38
CA ARG A 127 -1.18 4.55 -5.85
C ARG A 127 -1.08 5.72 -6.84
N ASP A 128 -2.08 6.60 -6.86
CA ASP A 128 -2.20 7.74 -7.76
C ASP A 128 -1.93 8.99 -6.94
N LEU A 129 -0.72 9.55 -7.11
CA LEU A 129 -0.25 10.70 -6.34
C LEU A 129 -1.04 11.97 -6.66
N ASP A 130 -1.63 12.08 -7.86
CA ASP A 130 -2.44 13.24 -8.24
C ASP A 130 -3.81 13.20 -7.54
N LYS A 131 -4.40 12.00 -7.44
CA LYS A 131 -5.60 11.78 -6.64
C LYS A 131 -5.34 11.98 -5.15
N TYR A 132 -4.18 11.53 -4.65
CA TYR A 132 -3.74 11.84 -3.29
C TYR A 132 -3.65 13.33 -3.06
N SER A 133 -2.97 14.08 -3.94
CA SER A 133 -2.84 15.55 -3.86
C SER A 133 -4.20 16.25 -3.80
N THR A 134 -5.13 15.80 -4.65
CA THR A 134 -6.50 16.32 -4.69
C THR A 134 -7.20 16.12 -3.35
N VAL A 135 -7.17 14.92 -2.78
CA VAL A 135 -7.88 14.66 -1.51
C VAL A 135 -7.17 15.30 -0.33
N TYR A 136 -5.84 15.30 -0.31
CA TYR A 136 -5.04 15.93 0.72
C TYR A 136 -5.35 17.43 0.87
N SER A 137 -5.33 18.16 -0.25
CA SER A 137 -5.65 19.61 -0.25
C SER A 137 -7.08 19.92 0.22
N ILE A 138 -8.02 18.97 0.10
CA ILE A 138 -9.40 19.12 0.60
C ILE A 138 -9.48 18.85 2.10
N LEU A 139 -8.87 17.76 2.57
CA LEU A 139 -8.97 17.33 3.96
C LEU A 139 -8.17 18.21 4.92
N TYR A 140 -7.07 18.79 4.43
CA TYR A 140 -6.10 19.58 5.18
C TYR A 140 -5.83 20.95 4.53
N SER A 141 -6.88 21.74 4.31
CA SER A 141 -6.75 23.10 3.77
C SER A 141 -5.98 24.07 4.69
N ASP A 142 -5.95 23.81 5.99
CA ASP A 142 -5.50 24.75 7.04
C ASP A 142 -4.23 24.29 7.80
N ALA A 143 -3.30 23.60 7.14
CA ALA A 143 -2.01 23.14 7.69
C ALA A 143 -2.07 22.17 8.90
N ILE A 144 -2.17 20.87 8.59
CA ILE A 144 -1.37 19.70 9.05
C ILE A 144 -0.92 19.51 10.52
N GLU A 145 -0.62 20.52 11.34
CA GLU A 145 0.15 20.36 12.60
C GLU A 145 -0.56 19.70 13.81
N LYS A 146 -1.66 18.95 13.63
CA LYS A 146 -2.58 18.70 14.76
C LYS A 146 -2.27 17.56 15.72
N ASP A 147 -1.36 16.63 15.44
CA ASP A 147 -1.09 15.53 16.39
C ASP A 147 0.39 15.18 16.62
N GLY A 148 1.32 15.68 15.80
CA GLY A 148 2.76 15.40 15.93
C GLY A 148 3.14 13.93 15.71
N SER A 149 2.26 13.13 15.08
CA SER A 149 2.52 11.73 14.78
C SER A 149 3.43 11.56 13.56
N GLU A 150 4.22 10.48 13.56
CA GLU A 150 5.09 10.14 12.41
C GLU A 150 4.25 9.95 11.13
N ILE A 151 3.03 9.42 11.25
CA ILE A 151 2.11 9.24 10.11
C ILE A 151 1.71 10.59 9.52
N SER A 152 1.40 11.59 10.35
CA SER A 152 1.04 12.93 9.88
C SER A 152 2.19 13.57 9.08
N ASP A 153 3.41 13.49 9.61
CA ASP A 153 4.62 14.01 8.96
C ASP A 153 4.89 13.32 7.60
N VAL A 154 4.63 12.01 7.51
CA VAL A 154 4.75 11.24 6.27
C VAL A 154 3.71 11.64 5.24
N LEU A 155 2.46 11.80 5.65
CA LEU A 155 1.38 12.20 4.74
C LEU A 155 1.62 13.60 4.17
N GLU A 156 2.09 14.54 5.00
CA GLU A 156 2.57 15.86 4.55
C GLU A 156 3.73 15.74 3.57
N THR A 157 4.71 14.93 3.92
CA THR A 157 5.87 14.71 3.06
C THR A 157 5.48 14.16 1.69
N ILE A 158 4.58 13.16 1.63
CA ILE A 158 4.07 12.60 0.37
C ILE A 158 3.29 13.65 -0.43
N TYR A 159 2.60 14.57 0.24
CA TYR A 159 1.91 15.67 -0.42
C TYR A 159 2.89 16.65 -1.07
N TYR A 160 3.96 17.06 -0.37
CA TYR A 160 4.98 17.92 -1.00
C TYR A 160 5.60 17.28 -2.24
N TYR A 161 5.70 15.96 -2.24
CA TYR A 161 6.20 15.19 -3.37
C TYR A 161 5.27 15.16 -4.58
N SER A 162 3.96 15.08 -4.37
CA SER A 162 3.00 15.09 -5.49
C SER A 162 2.95 16.43 -6.22
N ILE A 163 3.52 17.50 -5.63
CA ILE A 163 3.59 18.82 -6.25
C ILE A 163 5.01 19.20 -6.73
N ALA A 164 6.06 18.44 -6.36
CA ALA A 164 7.44 18.72 -6.73
C ALA A 164 8.24 17.42 -7.01
N GLU A 165 8.43 17.06 -8.29
CA GLU A 165 9.14 15.84 -8.73
C GLU A 165 10.62 15.74 -8.29
N GLU A 166 11.25 16.85 -7.88
CA GLU A 166 12.69 16.91 -7.54
C GLU A 166 13.02 16.44 -6.13
N ALA A 167 12.01 16.27 -5.28
CA ALA A 167 12.20 15.56 -4.04
C ALA A 167 12.02 14.08 -4.42
N ILE A 168 13.04 13.23 -4.55
CA ILE A 168 12.89 11.75 -4.44
C ILE A 168 13.80 11.22 -3.33
N ASP A 169 15.00 11.77 -3.28
CA ASP A 169 16.00 11.45 -2.26
C ASP A 169 15.60 11.88 -0.85
N GLY A 170 14.68 12.84 -0.70
CA GLY A 170 14.09 13.24 0.57
C GLY A 170 13.29 12.13 1.28
N LEU A 171 12.37 11.42 0.58
CA LEU A 171 11.63 10.28 1.15
C LEU A 171 12.55 9.14 1.50
N LYS A 172 13.51 8.84 0.61
CA LYS A 172 14.48 7.77 0.82
C LYS A 172 15.24 8.02 2.12
N SER A 173 15.74 9.24 2.30
CA SER A 173 16.45 9.67 3.52
C SER A 173 15.56 9.63 4.75
N ARG A 174 14.30 10.08 4.66
CA ARG A 174 13.33 10.02 5.76
C ARG A 174 13.01 8.58 6.18
N CYS A 175 12.78 7.69 5.21
CA CYS A 175 12.51 6.29 5.46
C CYS A 175 13.66 5.60 6.22
N ILE A 176 14.91 5.88 5.81
CA ILE A 176 16.11 5.41 6.50
C ILE A 176 16.20 6.01 7.91
N SER A 177 15.96 7.31 8.05
CA SER A 177 16.02 7.99 9.34
C SER A 177 15.00 7.43 10.34
N ILE A 178 13.78 7.11 9.92
CA ILE A 178 12.78 6.45 10.77
C ILE A 178 13.29 5.05 11.17
N LEU A 179 13.84 4.29 10.23
CA LEU A 179 14.38 2.97 10.52
C LEU A 179 15.47 3.02 11.61
N GLU A 180 16.41 3.95 11.48
CA GLU A 180 17.51 4.14 12.44
C GLU A 180 17.01 4.65 13.81
N LYS A 181 16.09 5.62 13.82
CA LYS A 181 15.50 6.22 15.03
C LYS A 181 14.80 5.20 15.93
N TYR A 182 14.17 4.18 15.34
CA TYR A 182 13.39 3.17 16.05
C TYR A 182 14.07 1.79 16.16
N ALA A 183 15.26 1.61 15.58
CA ALA A 183 15.93 0.31 15.47
C ALA A 183 16.12 -0.43 16.81
N THR A 184 16.37 0.29 17.91
CA THR A 184 16.63 -0.27 19.24
C THR A 184 15.50 -0.03 20.25
N ARG A 185 14.36 0.51 19.78
CA ARG A 185 13.23 0.75 20.67
C ARG A 185 12.46 -0.53 20.96
N THR A 186 12.01 -0.66 22.20
CA THR A 186 11.02 -1.67 22.59
C THR A 186 9.78 -1.51 21.73
N VAL A 187 9.34 -2.60 21.12
CA VAL A 187 8.23 -2.66 20.19
C VAL A 187 6.93 -3.13 20.83
N PHE A 188 7.01 -3.89 21.93
CA PHE A 188 5.84 -4.39 22.64
C PHE A 188 5.68 -3.81 24.04
N ILE A 189 4.44 -3.49 24.40
CA ILE A 189 4.02 -3.23 25.78
C ILE A 189 2.78 -4.08 26.02
N GLU A 190 2.84 -5.02 26.96
CA GLU A 190 1.72 -5.89 27.33
C GLU A 190 1.17 -6.66 26.10
N GLU A 191 -0.10 -6.43 25.71
CA GLU A 191 -0.80 -7.10 24.60
C GLU A 191 -0.89 -6.19 23.35
N ARG A 192 0.03 -5.23 23.19
CA ARG A 192 0.00 -4.26 22.08
C ARG A 192 1.41 -3.89 21.59
N ILE A 193 1.45 -3.38 20.37
CA ILE A 193 2.61 -2.67 19.83
C ILE A 193 2.62 -1.26 20.43
N VAL A 194 3.80 -0.74 20.77
CA VAL A 194 3.94 0.66 21.22
C VAL A 194 3.37 1.59 20.14
N PRO A 195 2.47 2.54 20.48
CA PRO A 195 1.82 3.40 19.49
C PRO A 195 2.80 4.11 18.55
N GLU A 196 3.86 4.71 19.10
CA GLU A 196 4.90 5.39 18.29
C GLU A 196 5.63 4.44 17.33
N VAL A 197 5.82 3.18 17.73
CA VAL A 197 6.45 2.15 16.88
C VAL A 197 5.49 1.74 15.78
N PHE A 198 4.21 1.57 16.10
CA PHE A 198 3.18 1.27 15.11
C PHE A 198 3.06 2.40 14.07
N ASP A 199 3.11 3.66 14.51
CA ASP A 199 3.12 4.83 13.63
C ASP A 199 4.36 4.85 12.74
N ALA A 200 5.54 4.57 13.28
CA ALA A 200 6.78 4.50 12.52
C ALA A 200 6.79 3.36 11.47
N VAL A 201 6.28 2.18 11.82
CA VAL A 201 6.12 1.05 10.87
C VAL A 201 5.13 1.43 9.77
N THR A 202 4.00 2.05 10.12
CA THR A 202 2.99 2.51 9.16
C THR A 202 3.54 3.58 8.24
N SER A 203 4.36 4.48 8.76
CA SER A 203 5.06 5.54 8.04
C SER A 203 6.03 4.99 6.98
N ILE A 204 6.91 4.07 7.35
CA ILE A 204 7.80 3.39 6.41
C ILE A 204 6.98 2.63 5.36
N ARG A 205 5.90 1.97 5.76
CA ARG A 205 4.99 1.28 4.85
C ARG A 205 4.38 2.25 3.82
N LEU A 206 3.94 3.45 4.23
CA LEU A 206 3.40 4.47 3.32
C LEU A 206 4.48 4.96 2.33
N TYR A 207 5.70 5.25 2.80
CA TYR A 207 6.81 5.62 1.91
C TYR A 207 7.12 4.53 0.87
N SER A 208 7.11 3.26 1.28
CA SER A 208 7.36 2.11 0.40
C SER A 208 6.34 1.98 -0.75
N LYS A 209 5.18 2.62 -0.65
CA LYS A 209 4.15 2.63 -1.71
C LYS A 209 4.38 3.69 -2.77
N VAL A 210 4.91 4.82 -2.35
CA VAL A 210 5.18 5.97 -3.21
C VAL A 210 6.51 5.79 -3.93
N LEU A 211 7.48 5.16 -3.26
CA LEU A 211 8.79 4.86 -3.84
C LEU A 211 8.71 3.69 -4.82
N ASP A 212 9.52 3.75 -5.87
CA ASP A 212 9.53 2.73 -6.91
C ASP A 212 10.01 1.37 -6.37
N TRP A 213 9.64 0.31 -7.10
CA TRP A 213 10.01 -1.07 -6.74
C TRP A 213 11.52 -1.30 -6.72
N CYS A 214 12.25 -0.66 -7.64
CA CYS A 214 13.68 -0.85 -7.76
C CYS A 214 14.38 -0.40 -6.48
N TRP A 215 14.03 0.77 -5.96
CA TRP A 215 14.55 1.26 -4.69
C TRP A 215 14.05 0.42 -3.51
N THR A 216 12.74 0.26 -3.36
CA THR A 216 12.15 -0.36 -2.15
C THR A 216 12.66 -1.79 -1.92
N TYR A 217 12.77 -2.61 -2.98
CA TYR A 217 13.28 -3.98 -2.84
C TYR A 217 14.81 -4.05 -2.89
N ASN A 218 15.44 -3.49 -3.92
CA ASN A 218 16.87 -3.72 -4.15
C ASN A 218 17.77 -2.87 -3.26
N GLU A 219 17.35 -1.68 -2.87
CA GLU A 219 18.17 -0.78 -2.06
C GLU A 219 17.70 -0.81 -0.61
N PHE A 220 16.44 -0.44 -0.34
CA PHE A 220 15.97 -0.36 1.04
C PHE A 220 15.93 -1.72 1.73
N ILE A 221 15.23 -2.71 1.18
CA ILE A 221 15.14 -4.01 1.86
C ILE A 221 16.47 -4.76 1.87
N ARG A 222 17.13 -4.87 0.70
CA ARG A 222 18.33 -5.70 0.59
C ARG A 222 19.58 -5.04 1.18
N ASP A 223 19.75 -3.73 0.98
CA ASP A 223 21.01 -3.06 1.31
C ASP A 223 20.93 -2.30 2.64
N ILE A 224 19.72 -2.00 3.15
CA ILE A 224 19.53 -1.23 4.39
C ILE A 224 18.85 -2.06 5.49
N LEU A 225 17.64 -2.58 5.23
CA LEU A 225 16.86 -3.33 6.22
C LEU A 225 17.46 -4.71 6.54
N TYR A 226 18.03 -5.39 5.54
CA TYR A 226 18.61 -6.71 5.74
C TYR A 226 19.82 -6.73 6.69
N PRO A 227 20.75 -5.76 6.64
CA PRO A 227 21.73 -5.55 7.71
C PRO A 227 21.09 -5.40 9.10
N GLU A 228 20.03 -4.61 9.25
CA GLU A 228 19.33 -4.43 10.53
C GLU A 228 18.72 -5.75 11.04
N LEU A 229 18.17 -6.56 10.14
CA LEU A 229 17.59 -7.87 10.47
C LEU A 229 18.61 -8.89 11.00
N LYS A 230 19.91 -8.65 10.85
CA LYS A 230 20.98 -9.49 11.41
C LYS A 230 21.41 -9.07 12.82
N LYS A 231 21.01 -7.89 13.29
CA LYS A 231 21.32 -7.41 14.64
C LYS A 231 20.47 -8.15 15.66
N SER A 232 20.97 -8.31 16.89
CA SER A 232 20.23 -9.00 17.96
C SER A 232 18.91 -8.31 18.32
N GLU A 233 18.84 -6.98 18.22
CA GLU A 233 17.69 -6.15 18.60
C GLU A 233 16.72 -5.88 17.43
N SER A 234 16.69 -6.75 16.43
CA SER A 234 16.00 -6.50 15.14
C SER A 234 14.46 -6.51 15.17
N ALA A 235 13.82 -6.36 16.33
CA ALA A 235 12.37 -6.45 16.48
C ALA A 235 11.64 -5.42 15.60
N PHE A 236 12.08 -4.15 15.63
CA PHE A 236 11.50 -3.11 14.78
C PHE A 236 11.68 -3.41 13.28
N ALA A 237 12.88 -3.84 12.88
CA ALA A 237 13.18 -4.20 11.49
C ALA A 237 12.31 -5.37 10.99
N VAL A 238 11.99 -6.33 11.86
CA VAL A 238 11.05 -7.42 11.57
C VAL A 238 9.65 -6.89 11.32
N LEU A 239 9.16 -5.96 12.15
CA LEU A 239 7.84 -5.35 11.96
C LEU A 239 7.77 -4.58 10.64
N VAL A 240 8.81 -3.81 10.32
CA VAL A 240 8.94 -3.08 9.04
C VAL A 240 8.94 -4.02 7.84
N LEU A 241 9.80 -5.06 7.84
CA LEU A 241 9.86 -6.04 6.76
C LEU A 241 8.48 -6.65 6.50
N SER A 242 7.81 -7.00 7.59
CA SER A 242 6.56 -7.73 7.53
C SER A 242 5.39 -6.82 7.11
N ALA A 243 5.42 -5.54 7.46
CA ALA A 243 4.47 -4.52 6.97
C ALA A 243 4.61 -4.25 5.47
N ILE A 244 5.84 -4.08 4.97
CA ILE A 244 6.13 -3.90 3.54
C ILE A 244 5.73 -5.16 2.76
N TYR A 245 6.00 -6.32 3.33
CA TYR A 245 5.68 -7.58 2.69
C TYR A 245 4.17 -7.88 2.63
N ALA A 246 3.42 -7.62 3.71
CA ALA A 246 1.96 -7.77 3.74
C ALA A 246 1.30 -6.94 2.62
N GLU A 247 1.90 -5.79 2.31
CA GLU A 247 1.47 -4.94 1.21
C GLU A 247 1.71 -5.55 -0.17
N TRP A 248 2.89 -6.13 -0.38
CA TRP A 248 3.23 -6.75 -1.65
C TRP A 248 2.43 -8.01 -1.93
N ASN A 249 2.14 -8.80 -0.89
CA ASN A 249 1.32 -10.00 -1.03
C ASN A 249 -0.11 -9.69 -1.52
N LYS A 250 -0.66 -8.51 -1.18
CA LYS A 250 -1.97 -8.05 -1.69
C LYS A 250 -1.93 -7.62 -3.16
N SER A 251 -0.77 -7.18 -3.65
CA SER A 251 -0.62 -6.58 -4.99
C SER A 251 0.06 -7.49 -6.03
N LEU A 252 0.66 -8.61 -5.61
CA LEU A 252 1.36 -9.54 -6.50
C LEU A 252 1.02 -11.00 -6.15
N SER A 253 0.50 -11.72 -7.15
CA SER A 253 0.39 -13.20 -7.19
C SER A 253 1.69 -13.87 -6.71
N PRO A 254 1.65 -15.04 -6.02
CA PRO A 254 2.72 -15.50 -5.13
C PRO A 254 4.07 -15.57 -5.84
N HIS A 255 4.91 -14.59 -5.54
CA HIS A 255 6.22 -14.43 -6.15
C HIS A 255 7.26 -15.15 -5.29
N LYS A 256 8.37 -15.62 -5.89
CA LYS A 256 9.50 -16.27 -5.19
C LYS A 256 10.08 -15.44 -4.03
N SER A 257 9.82 -14.14 -4.03
CA SER A 257 10.19 -13.20 -2.96
C SER A 257 9.53 -13.56 -1.62
N LEU A 258 8.38 -14.24 -1.64
CA LEU A 258 7.60 -14.69 -0.49
C LEU A 258 8.38 -15.70 0.38
N GLU A 259 8.96 -16.70 -0.26
CA GLU A 259 9.76 -17.73 0.42
C GLU A 259 11.00 -17.13 1.08
N TYR A 260 11.61 -16.12 0.46
CA TYR A 260 12.79 -15.47 1.01
C TYR A 260 12.47 -14.67 2.29
N VAL A 261 11.34 -13.94 2.32
CA VAL A 261 10.88 -13.23 3.52
C VAL A 261 10.59 -14.23 4.64
N ILE A 262 9.86 -15.30 4.35
CA ILE A 262 9.57 -16.35 5.33
C ILE A 262 10.87 -16.97 5.89
N GLN A 263 11.86 -17.23 5.04
CA GLN A 263 13.16 -17.77 5.47
C GLN A 263 13.94 -16.80 6.38
N ILE A 264 13.84 -15.49 6.15
CA ILE A 264 14.44 -14.49 7.03
C ILE A 264 13.75 -14.52 8.38
N LEU A 265 12.42 -14.46 8.39
CA LEU A 265 11.62 -14.50 9.61
C LEU A 265 11.88 -15.79 10.39
N ASP A 266 11.92 -16.94 9.72
CA ASP A 266 12.23 -18.24 10.34
C ASP A 266 13.57 -18.22 11.07
N LYS A 267 14.59 -17.60 10.48
CA LYS A 267 15.93 -17.45 11.07
C LYS A 267 15.93 -16.52 12.28
N VAL A 268 15.20 -15.41 12.22
CA VAL A 268 15.09 -14.47 13.34
C VAL A 268 14.34 -15.12 14.51
N ALA A 269 13.22 -15.78 14.23
CA ALA A 269 12.41 -16.44 15.25
C ALA A 269 13.08 -17.71 15.82
N GLY A 270 13.87 -18.42 15.01
CA GLY A 270 14.35 -19.76 15.34
C GLY A 270 13.24 -20.82 15.21
N VAL A 271 12.21 -20.59 14.40
CA VAL A 271 11.09 -21.54 14.21
C VAL A 271 11.53 -22.79 13.44
N GLY A 272 12.50 -22.65 12.54
CA GLY A 272 12.99 -23.75 11.69
C GLY A 272 11.89 -24.33 10.80
N THR A 273 11.95 -25.64 10.54
CA THR A 273 10.90 -26.38 9.81
C THR A 273 9.65 -26.67 10.65
N GLY A 274 9.62 -26.24 11.92
CA GLY A 274 8.59 -26.60 12.89
C GLY A 274 8.76 -27.99 13.51
N GLU A 275 9.74 -28.78 13.06
CA GLU A 275 10.14 -30.06 13.68
C GLU A 275 11.44 -29.91 14.47
N GLU A 276 12.38 -29.12 13.96
CA GLU A 276 13.61 -28.74 14.64
C GLU A 276 13.63 -27.22 14.86
N ILE A 277 13.42 -26.81 16.11
CA ILE A 277 13.53 -25.40 16.52
C ILE A 277 15.01 -25.06 16.63
N THR A 278 15.49 -24.17 15.77
CA THR A 278 16.88 -23.73 15.76
C THR A 278 17.11 -22.63 16.81
N PRO A 279 18.21 -22.68 17.58
CA PRO A 279 18.58 -21.57 18.46
C PRO A 279 18.73 -20.27 17.66
N SER A 280 18.04 -19.22 18.11
CA SER A 280 18.19 -17.88 17.55
C SER A 280 19.13 -17.05 18.42
N MET A 281 20.00 -16.29 17.78
CA MET A 281 20.92 -15.33 18.42
C MET A 281 20.24 -13.97 18.69
N HIS A 282 18.97 -13.82 18.31
CA HIS A 282 18.22 -12.57 18.44
C HIS A 282 17.59 -12.45 19.83
N SER A 283 17.25 -11.22 20.23
CA SER A 283 16.50 -10.96 21.45
C SER A 283 15.15 -11.68 21.43
N LEU A 284 14.61 -11.96 22.62
CA LEU A 284 13.28 -12.57 22.75
C LEU A 284 12.21 -11.73 22.03
N GLU A 285 12.33 -10.40 22.11
CA GLU A 285 11.43 -9.46 21.45
C GLU A 285 11.46 -9.60 19.92
N ALA A 286 12.65 -9.68 19.32
CA ALA A 286 12.80 -9.89 17.88
C ALA A 286 12.29 -11.27 17.44
N GLN A 287 12.54 -12.30 18.25
CA GLN A 287 12.00 -13.63 18.00
C GLN A 287 10.46 -13.63 18.03
N LEU A 288 9.84 -12.97 19.01
CA LEU A 288 8.39 -12.84 19.14
C LEU A 288 7.76 -12.08 17.98
N ALA A 289 8.34 -10.93 17.61
CA ALA A 289 7.91 -10.15 16.44
C ALA A 289 7.89 -11.00 15.17
N SER A 290 8.91 -11.83 14.99
CA SER A 290 9.02 -12.70 13.83
C SER A 290 8.04 -13.89 13.90
N ALA A 291 7.91 -14.54 15.05
CA ALA A 291 7.01 -15.67 15.25
C ALA A 291 5.52 -15.28 15.06
N LEU A 292 5.13 -14.08 15.50
CA LEU A 292 3.81 -13.51 15.27
C LEU A 292 3.49 -13.37 13.78
N MET A 293 4.44 -12.85 13.01
CA MET A 293 4.28 -12.71 11.56
C MET A 293 4.24 -14.07 10.86
N LEU A 294 5.12 -14.99 11.24
CA LEU A 294 5.13 -16.36 10.72
C LEU A 294 3.84 -17.12 11.01
N ARG A 295 3.14 -16.83 12.11
CA ARG A 295 1.88 -17.50 12.49
C ARG A 295 0.81 -17.42 11.38
N GLN A 296 0.81 -16.35 10.59
CA GLN A 296 -0.13 -16.17 9.47
C GLN A 296 0.15 -17.13 8.30
N PHE A 297 1.43 -17.50 8.12
CA PHE A 297 1.88 -18.30 6.97
C PHE A 297 2.15 -19.76 7.34
N ARG A 298 2.56 -20.00 8.59
CA ARG A 298 2.95 -21.31 9.13
C ARG A 298 2.41 -21.49 10.57
N PRO A 299 1.08 -21.47 10.75
CA PRO A 299 0.46 -21.51 12.08
C PRO A 299 0.91 -22.72 12.91
N GLY A 300 1.02 -23.90 12.28
CA GLY A 300 1.47 -25.12 12.98
C GLY A 300 2.89 -25.02 13.54
N ALA A 301 3.83 -24.45 12.77
CA ALA A 301 5.21 -24.30 13.19
C ALA A 301 5.35 -23.24 14.30
N SER A 302 4.68 -22.09 14.14
CA SER A 302 4.72 -21.02 15.15
C SER A 302 4.07 -21.43 16.48
N VAL A 303 3.01 -22.25 16.46
CA VAL A 303 2.39 -22.77 17.70
C VAL A 303 3.32 -23.74 18.43
N LYS A 304 4.02 -24.63 17.70
CA LYS A 304 5.03 -25.51 18.29
C LYS A 304 6.17 -24.70 18.90
N TRP A 305 6.62 -23.66 18.20
CA TRP A 305 7.62 -22.71 18.70
C TRP A 305 7.18 -22.02 19.98
N HIS A 306 5.95 -21.49 20.01
CA HIS A 306 5.39 -20.83 21.18
C HIS A 306 5.36 -21.76 22.40
N ARG A 307 4.85 -23.00 22.24
CA ARG A 307 4.80 -23.98 23.33
C ARG A 307 6.19 -24.28 23.89
N LYS A 308 7.14 -24.61 23.00
CA LYS A 308 8.52 -24.91 23.41
C LYS A 308 9.16 -23.71 24.12
N ARG A 309 8.94 -22.48 23.64
CA ARG A 309 9.48 -21.28 24.27
C ARG A 309 8.89 -21.00 25.65
N ILE A 310 7.59 -21.25 25.86
CA ILE A 310 6.99 -21.17 27.19
C ILE A 310 7.62 -22.20 28.13
N ASP A 311 7.79 -23.44 27.68
CA ASP A 311 8.36 -24.52 28.51
C ASP A 311 9.81 -24.23 28.94
N GLU A 312 10.58 -23.54 28.10
CA GLU A 312 12.00 -23.20 28.33
C GLU A 312 12.23 -21.84 29.02
N ALA A 313 11.21 -20.98 29.12
CA ALA A 313 11.34 -19.60 29.58
C ALA A 313 11.30 -19.46 31.12
N SER A 314 11.88 -18.37 31.64
CA SER A 314 11.60 -17.93 33.01
C SER A 314 10.17 -17.42 33.14
N ASP A 315 9.63 -17.31 34.37
CA ASP A 315 8.23 -16.88 34.56
C ASP A 315 7.96 -15.45 34.04
N GLU A 316 8.93 -14.54 34.17
CA GLU A 316 8.86 -13.18 33.58
C GLU A 316 8.80 -13.22 32.05
N GLN A 317 9.59 -14.10 31.42
CA GLN A 317 9.60 -14.28 29.97
C GLN A 317 8.32 -14.95 29.48
N LYS A 318 7.76 -15.92 30.22
CA LYS A 318 6.48 -16.57 29.88
C LYS A 318 5.36 -15.54 29.82
N ALA A 319 5.26 -14.67 30.82
CA ALA A 319 4.24 -13.62 30.85
C ALA A 319 4.30 -12.72 29.61
N LEU A 320 5.52 -12.31 29.20
CA LEU A 320 5.73 -11.53 27.98
C LEU A 320 5.37 -12.33 26.72
N ILE A 321 5.83 -13.59 26.62
CA ILE A 321 5.53 -14.44 25.46
C ILE A 321 4.02 -14.60 25.29
N GLU A 322 3.30 -14.91 26.38
CA GLU A 322 1.85 -15.11 26.37
C GLU A 322 1.09 -13.81 26.08
N SER A 323 1.53 -12.66 26.61
CA SER A 323 0.87 -11.37 26.33
C SER A 323 1.04 -10.98 24.87
N VAL A 324 2.26 -11.05 24.36
CA VAL A 324 2.58 -10.70 22.96
C VAL A 324 1.93 -11.68 22.00
N TRP A 325 1.82 -12.96 22.36
CA TRP A 325 1.18 -13.97 21.51
C TRP A 325 -0.30 -13.68 21.22
N LYS A 326 -0.99 -12.95 22.09
CA LYS A 326 -2.39 -12.53 21.86
C LYS A 326 -2.52 -11.46 20.79
N ILE A 327 -1.44 -10.74 20.46
CA ILE A 327 -1.44 -9.72 19.41
C ILE A 327 -1.81 -10.37 18.08
N SER A 328 -2.81 -9.81 17.41
CA SER A 328 -3.12 -10.13 16.02
C SER A 328 -2.47 -9.06 15.15
N PHE A 329 -1.54 -9.49 14.29
CA PHE A 329 -0.94 -8.60 13.31
C PHE A 329 -1.84 -8.58 12.08
N PHE A 330 -2.45 -7.43 11.79
CA PHE A 330 -3.43 -7.13 10.74
C PHE A 330 -4.88 -7.53 11.01
#